data_AF-A0AA37T4T6-F1
#
_entry.id   AF-A0AA37T4T6-F1
#
_cell.length_a   1.000
_cell.length_b   1.000
_cell.length_c   1.000
_cell.angle_alpha   90.00
_cell.angle_beta   90.00
_cell.angle_gamma   90.00
#
_symmetry.space_group_name_H-M   'P 1'
#
loop_
_entity.id
_entity.type
_entity.pdbx_description
1 polymer ?
#
loop_
_entity_poly.entity_id
_entity_poly.type
_entity_poly.pdbx_seq_one_letter_code
_entity_poly.pdbx_strand_id
1 'polypeptide(L)'
;MFSQKSAGKKLVAGHHGGKHVYMSDEYRGIYEALVIKARQNNYWAVVAVNGLNSLTTGTIDKNNLFVSKATYQNGGHEEYEMILPGITATTEKRPDDTFYITALTASLDYDELHAQNKKPGIHEAYWDGRQWIVRSKKSGEVTNEKGRLVAIADTDYSNSMELNDIAEAVYDQVSEMPGTTGDQLKRDGFDIHLTPRQGKTLRGNISLKEARHPLNITDTIESSMALAKTMYNSRKIPSVTWCSERHGSIVLTQAMKALADTGFKLGKDSGNASQSFFMVWPYSNPDVGVEQAFRIKMDVDRKYKKAHVLSYVGNMDELKSINRRLEERKNGHSYSKLKAWMDRYTLYKTGYGAASLLVGGTTIATVGAMAGATVTAIAPAVGTFLAIAVPVIVAQEKALKTADSLVQFISPGFHKKHIGNKK
;
A
#
# COMPACT_ATOMS: atom_id res chain seq x y z
N MET A 1 -15.31 25.45 24.76
CA MET A 1 -16.57 25.51 25.54
C MET A 1 -17.68 24.96 24.64
N PHE A 2 -17.93 23.66 24.69
CA PHE A 2 -19.10 23.02 24.08
C PHE A 2 -19.77 22.19 25.18
N SER A 3 -20.67 22.82 25.91
CA SER A 3 -21.66 22.12 26.72
C SER A 3 -22.83 21.82 25.79
N GLN A 4 -22.81 20.65 25.14
CA GLN A 4 -24.03 20.12 24.52
C GLN A 4 -24.81 19.35 25.58
N LYS A 5 -26.03 19.85 25.83
CA LYS A 5 -27.15 19.15 26.47
C LYS A 5 -27.13 17.66 26.09
N SER A 6 -27.39 16.80 27.08
CA SER A 6 -27.57 15.36 26.91
C SER A 6 -28.73 15.05 25.94
N ALA A 7 -28.45 15.02 24.64
CA ALA A 7 -29.27 14.32 23.68
C ALA A 7 -29.28 12.84 24.05
N GLY A 8 -30.41 12.15 23.83
CA GLY A 8 -30.56 10.74 24.15
C GLY A 8 -29.41 9.92 23.58
N LYS A 9 -28.85 9.06 24.42
CA LYS A 9 -27.73 8.18 24.07
C LYS A 9 -28.31 6.79 23.88
N LYS A 10 -28.17 6.24 22.68
CA LYS A 10 -28.59 4.86 22.42
C LYS A 10 -27.37 3.95 22.45
N LEU A 11 -27.48 2.84 23.20
CA LEU A 11 -26.51 1.76 23.12
C LEU A 11 -26.67 1.09 21.75
N VAL A 12 -25.58 1.03 20.97
CA VAL A 12 -25.57 0.45 19.62
C VAL A 12 -24.83 -0.87 19.56
N ALA A 13 -23.84 -1.08 20.44
CA ALA A 13 -23.13 -2.34 20.57
C ALA A 13 -22.70 -2.58 22.02
N GLY A 14 -22.44 -3.85 22.37
CA GLY A 14 -22.02 -4.25 23.73
C GLY A 14 -23.16 -4.66 24.66
N HIS A 15 -24.35 -4.97 24.13
CA HIS A 15 -25.54 -5.32 24.93
C HIS A 15 -25.37 -6.59 25.77
N HIS A 16 -24.51 -7.52 25.33
CA HIS A 16 -24.36 -8.85 25.92
C HIS A 16 -22.91 -9.12 26.38
N GLY A 17 -22.04 -8.10 26.39
CA GLY A 17 -20.64 -8.23 26.77
C GLY A 17 -19.71 -7.29 25.99
N GLY A 18 -18.50 -7.08 26.52
CA GLY A 18 -17.53 -6.11 25.99
C GLY A 18 -17.81 -4.68 26.47
N LYS A 19 -17.09 -3.73 25.87
CA LYS A 19 -17.23 -2.29 26.13
C LYS A 19 -18.49 -1.75 25.48
N HIS A 20 -19.16 -0.83 26.16
CA HIS A 20 -20.38 -0.22 25.64
C HIS A 20 -20.04 0.80 24.55
N VAL A 21 -20.75 0.72 23.43
CA VAL A 21 -20.66 1.67 22.33
C VAL A 21 -21.98 2.42 22.25
N TYR A 22 -21.92 3.72 22.46
CA TYR A 22 -23.04 4.63 22.39
C TYR A 22 -22.98 5.45 21.11
N MET A 23 -24.14 5.92 20.68
CA MET A 23 -24.27 6.84 19.55
C MET A 23 -25.24 7.95 19.88
N SER A 24 -24.96 9.14 19.37
CA SER A 24 -25.88 10.27 19.42
C SER A 24 -27.14 9.97 18.59
N ASP A 25 -28.31 10.38 19.09
CA ASP A 25 -29.59 10.16 18.41
C ASP A 25 -29.63 10.71 16.96
N GLU A 26 -28.83 11.74 16.65
CA GLU A 26 -28.70 12.32 15.31
C GLU A 26 -28.28 11.29 14.24
N TYR A 27 -27.41 10.34 14.59
CA TYR A 27 -26.89 9.33 13.65
C TYR A 27 -27.70 8.02 13.65
N ARG A 28 -28.76 7.96 14.46
CA ARG A 28 -29.59 6.77 14.64
C ARG A 28 -30.18 6.25 13.33
N GLY A 29 -30.77 7.13 12.53
CA GLY A 29 -31.39 6.76 11.26
C GLY A 29 -30.38 6.16 10.28
N ILE A 30 -29.15 6.70 10.25
CA ILE A 30 -28.08 6.21 9.38
C ILE A 30 -27.64 4.80 9.78
N TYR A 31 -27.41 4.57 11.08
CA TYR A 31 -27.04 3.25 11.59
C TYR A 31 -28.15 2.21 11.39
N GLU A 32 -29.40 2.57 11.64
CA GLU A 32 -30.55 1.67 11.44
C GLU A 32 -30.70 1.29 9.96
N ALA A 33 -30.50 2.23 9.03
CA ALA A 33 -30.48 1.95 7.59
C ALA A 33 -29.33 0.99 7.19
N LEU A 34 -28.13 1.17 7.76
CA LEU A 34 -27.01 0.24 7.57
C LEU A 34 -27.33 -1.16 8.08
N VAL A 35 -27.93 -1.28 9.27
CA VAL A 35 -28.34 -2.57 9.84
C VAL A 35 -29.39 -3.25 8.97
N ILE A 36 -30.34 -2.50 8.41
CA ILE A 36 -31.34 -3.04 7.47
C ILE A 36 -30.66 -3.58 6.21
N LYS A 37 -29.77 -2.80 5.58
CA LYS A 37 -29.02 -3.27 4.40
C LYS A 37 -28.13 -4.48 4.72
N ALA A 38 -27.49 -4.50 5.89
CA ALA A 38 -26.69 -5.64 6.33
C ALA A 38 -27.53 -6.92 6.49
N ARG A 39 -28.76 -6.81 7.04
CA ARG A 39 -29.72 -7.92 7.12
C ARG A 39 -30.22 -8.40 5.76
N GLN A 40 -30.18 -7.53 4.75
CA GLN A 40 -30.47 -7.86 3.35
C GLN A 40 -29.26 -8.47 2.62
N ASN A 41 -28.20 -8.86 3.35
CA ASN A 41 -26.95 -9.42 2.81
C ASN A 41 -26.17 -8.47 1.89
N ASN A 42 -26.32 -7.15 2.06
CA ASN A 42 -25.42 -6.18 1.44
C ASN A 42 -24.03 -6.31 2.07
N TYR A 43 -23.03 -6.69 1.26
CA TYR A 43 -21.69 -7.02 1.75
C TYR A 43 -21.03 -5.84 2.48
N TRP A 44 -21.07 -4.64 1.90
CA TRP A 44 -20.42 -3.47 2.48
C TRP A 44 -21.14 -2.97 3.73
N ALA A 45 -22.46 -3.07 3.78
CA ALA A 45 -23.22 -2.78 4.99
C ALA A 45 -22.86 -3.76 6.13
N VAL A 46 -22.68 -5.06 5.81
CA VAL A 46 -22.20 -6.05 6.79
C VAL A 46 -20.79 -5.70 7.30
N VAL A 47 -19.88 -5.31 6.40
CA VAL A 47 -18.52 -4.86 6.78
C VAL A 47 -18.60 -3.63 7.69
N ALA A 48 -19.40 -2.64 7.34
CA ALA A 48 -19.57 -1.41 8.11
C ALA A 48 -20.12 -1.67 9.53
N VAL A 49 -21.21 -2.44 9.63
CA VAL A 49 -21.85 -2.78 10.92
C VAL A 49 -20.89 -3.59 11.79
N ASN A 50 -20.18 -4.57 11.22
CA ASN A 50 -19.19 -5.35 11.96
C ASN A 50 -18.01 -4.49 12.44
N GLY A 51 -17.55 -3.54 11.63
CA GLY A 51 -16.52 -2.59 12.01
C GLY A 51 -16.96 -1.71 13.19
N LEU A 52 -18.18 -1.17 13.17
CA LEU A 52 -18.70 -0.42 14.33
C LEU A 52 -18.86 -1.30 15.58
N ASN A 53 -19.35 -2.53 15.43
CA ASN A 53 -19.53 -3.45 16.55
C ASN A 53 -18.19 -3.89 17.16
N SER A 54 -17.13 -3.96 16.36
CA SER A 54 -15.79 -4.34 16.86
C SER A 54 -15.19 -3.35 17.86
N LEU A 55 -15.73 -2.13 17.97
CA LEU A 55 -15.36 -1.19 19.06
C LEU A 55 -15.63 -1.79 20.44
N THR A 56 -16.60 -2.69 20.57
CA THR A 56 -16.92 -3.39 21.84
C THR A 56 -15.77 -4.22 22.40
N THR A 57 -14.83 -4.68 21.56
CA THR A 57 -13.67 -5.43 22.06
C THR A 57 -12.64 -4.52 22.71
N GLY A 58 -12.78 -3.20 22.52
CA GLY A 58 -12.01 -2.21 23.26
C GLY A 58 -10.56 -2.06 22.91
N THR A 59 -10.15 -2.78 21.87
CA THR A 59 -8.84 -2.78 21.27
C THR A 59 -8.91 -1.99 19.98
N ILE A 60 -9.12 -0.69 20.10
CA ILE A 60 -8.93 0.24 18.97
C ILE A 60 -7.49 0.15 18.44
N ASP A 61 -6.57 -0.23 19.31
CA ASP A 61 -5.12 -0.34 19.17
C ASP A 61 -4.60 -1.77 18.96
N LYS A 62 -5.44 -2.82 19.09
CA LYS A 62 -5.02 -4.21 18.86
C LYS A 62 -6.02 -4.95 17.97
N ASN A 63 -5.56 -5.29 16.77
CA ASN A 63 -6.19 -6.22 15.83
C ASN A 63 -7.39 -5.69 15.03
N ASN A 64 -7.76 -4.42 15.19
CA ASN A 64 -8.82 -3.83 14.38
C ASN A 64 -8.19 -3.06 13.21
N LEU A 65 -8.42 -3.54 11.99
CA LEU A 65 -7.78 -3.01 10.78
C LEU A 65 -8.04 -1.50 10.58
N PHE A 66 -9.08 -0.98 11.23
CA PHE A 66 -9.97 0.09 10.77
C PHE A 66 -9.86 1.45 11.47
N VAL A 67 -8.94 1.63 12.42
CA VAL A 67 -8.89 2.87 13.21
C VAL A 67 -7.66 3.71 12.84
N SER A 68 -7.90 4.98 12.47
CA SER A 68 -6.85 5.97 12.24
C SER A 68 -6.60 6.83 13.50
N LYS A 69 -5.51 7.63 13.46
CA LYS A 69 -4.80 8.24 14.59
C LYS A 69 -5.70 8.76 15.73
N ALA A 70 -5.34 8.40 16.96
CA ALA A 70 -5.88 9.01 18.18
C ALA A 70 -5.41 10.48 18.28
N THR A 71 -6.34 11.42 18.43
CA THR A 71 -6.01 12.74 18.96
C THR A 71 -6.34 12.74 20.44
N TYR A 72 -5.32 12.96 21.27
CA TYR A 72 -5.50 13.12 22.70
C TYR A 72 -6.14 14.48 22.97
N GLN A 73 -7.38 14.46 23.47
CA GLN A 73 -8.02 15.64 23.99
C GLN A 73 -7.76 15.75 25.50
N ASN A 74 -7.62 16.98 26.00
CA ASN A 74 -7.46 17.25 27.43
C ASN A 74 -8.60 16.60 28.23
N GLY A 75 -8.27 15.86 29.30
CA GLY A 75 -9.26 15.19 30.15
C GLY A 75 -9.35 13.67 30.01
N GLY A 76 -8.42 13.02 29.29
CA GLY A 76 -8.40 11.55 29.16
C GLY A 76 -9.34 11.01 28.08
N HIS A 77 -9.80 11.88 27.18
CA HIS A 77 -10.59 11.52 26.02
C HIS A 77 -9.67 11.25 24.82
N GLU A 78 -9.87 10.13 24.15
CA GLU A 78 -9.14 9.77 22.93
C GLU A 78 -10.12 9.78 21.76
N GLU A 79 -9.92 10.68 20.78
CA GLU A 79 -10.77 10.75 19.58
C GLU A 79 -10.09 10.03 18.42
N TYR A 80 -10.86 9.22 17.70
CA TYR A 80 -10.40 8.42 16.57
C TYR A 80 -11.32 8.59 15.38
N GLU A 81 -10.75 8.57 14.19
CA GLU A 81 -11.51 8.46 12.95
C GLU A 81 -11.38 7.04 12.39
N MET A 82 -12.51 6.35 12.29
CA MET A 82 -12.66 5.03 11.68
C MET A 82 -13.09 5.21 10.22
N ILE A 83 -12.27 4.73 9.29
CA ILE A 83 -12.56 4.76 7.85
C ILE A 83 -12.70 3.32 7.38
N LEU A 84 -13.93 2.95 6.98
CA LEU A 84 -14.28 1.66 6.42
C LEU A 84 -14.76 1.82 4.97
N PRO A 85 -14.75 0.75 4.17
CA PRO A 85 -15.55 0.71 2.96
C PRO A 85 -17.02 1.07 3.27
N GLY A 86 -17.46 2.22 2.76
CA GLY A 86 -18.84 2.67 2.88
C GLY A 86 -19.21 3.42 4.15
N ILE A 87 -18.31 3.58 5.14
CA ILE A 87 -18.56 4.48 6.27
C ILE A 87 -17.30 5.24 6.72
N THR A 88 -17.52 6.44 7.23
CA THR A 88 -16.56 7.18 8.05
C THR A 88 -17.23 7.49 9.38
N ALA A 89 -16.61 7.11 10.49
CA ALA A 89 -17.14 7.33 11.82
C ALA A 89 -16.09 7.99 12.71
N THR A 90 -16.47 9.03 13.43
CA THR A 90 -15.65 9.62 14.50
C THR A 90 -16.10 9.02 15.83
N THR A 91 -15.15 8.49 16.57
CA THR A 91 -15.39 7.79 17.83
C THR A 91 -14.54 8.37 18.95
N GLU A 92 -15.15 8.67 20.08
CA GLU A 92 -14.48 9.15 21.28
C GLU A 92 -14.45 8.02 22.31
N LYS A 93 -13.26 7.63 22.77
CA LYS A 93 -13.08 6.77 23.94
C LYS A 93 -13.02 7.64 25.19
N ARG A 94 -13.82 7.26 26.17
CA ARG A 94 -13.92 7.97 27.45
C ARG A 94 -13.09 7.30 28.55
N PRO A 95 -12.80 8.03 29.65
CA PRO A 95 -12.06 7.47 30.79
C PRO A 95 -12.72 6.26 31.46
N ASP A 96 -14.05 6.11 31.31
CA ASP A 96 -14.82 4.96 31.80
C ASP A 96 -14.77 3.75 30.84
N ASP A 97 -13.89 3.81 29.84
CA ASP A 97 -13.66 2.78 28.83
C ASP A 97 -14.89 2.53 27.93
N THR A 98 -15.80 3.51 27.84
CA THR A 98 -16.91 3.49 26.88
C THR A 98 -16.55 4.24 25.59
N PHE A 99 -17.18 3.84 24.48
CA PHE A 99 -17.03 4.52 23.19
C PHE A 99 -18.29 5.29 22.81
N TYR A 100 -18.08 6.45 22.18
CA TYR A 100 -19.13 7.31 21.68
C TYR A 100 -18.91 7.61 20.21
N ILE A 101 -19.86 7.25 19.36
CA ILE A 101 -19.88 7.68 17.96
C ILE A 101 -20.40 9.12 17.93
N THR A 102 -19.51 10.07 17.67
CA THR A 102 -19.77 11.51 17.65
C THR A 102 -20.04 12.04 16.24
N ALA A 103 -19.61 11.31 15.21
CA ALA A 103 -19.98 11.55 13.83
C ALA A 103 -20.10 10.22 13.06
N LEU A 104 -21.09 10.12 12.17
CA LEU A 104 -21.24 8.96 11.28
C LEU A 104 -21.72 9.42 9.90
N THR A 105 -20.88 9.16 8.90
CA THR A 105 -21.23 9.31 7.48
C THR A 105 -21.24 7.92 6.84
N ALA A 106 -22.32 7.58 6.14
CA ALA A 106 -22.46 6.30 5.47
C ALA A 106 -22.85 6.47 4.00
N SER A 107 -22.20 5.72 3.14
CA SER A 107 -22.59 5.55 1.74
C SER A 107 -23.54 4.36 1.67
N LEU A 108 -24.83 4.63 1.85
CA LEU A 108 -25.85 3.58 1.81
C LEU A 108 -25.91 2.90 0.43
N ASP A 109 -25.54 3.63 -0.62
CA ASP A 109 -25.54 3.14 -2.01
C ASP A 109 -24.16 2.68 -2.49
N TYR A 110 -23.35 2.17 -1.56
CA TYR A 110 -21.96 1.76 -1.86
C TYR A 110 -21.90 0.66 -2.93
N ASP A 111 -22.81 -0.31 -2.90
CA ASP A 111 -22.86 -1.38 -3.88
C ASP A 111 -23.15 -0.83 -5.29
N GLU A 112 -24.10 0.09 -5.41
CA GLU A 112 -24.43 0.74 -6.67
C GLU A 112 -23.25 1.59 -7.16
N LEU A 113 -22.61 2.34 -6.26
CA LEU A 113 -21.43 3.15 -6.59
C LEU A 113 -20.21 2.30 -6.93
N HIS A 114 -20.03 1.14 -6.30
CA HIS A 114 -18.98 0.19 -6.61
C HIS A 114 -19.21 -0.43 -7.99
N ALA A 115 -20.43 -0.85 -8.31
CA ALA A 115 -20.81 -1.33 -9.64
C ALA A 115 -20.62 -0.26 -10.73
N GLN A 116 -20.73 1.02 -10.37
CA GLN A 116 -20.45 2.17 -11.24
C GLN A 116 -18.99 2.64 -11.20
N ASN A 117 -18.08 1.91 -10.53
CA ASN A 117 -16.66 2.24 -10.41
C ASN A 117 -16.38 3.59 -9.71
N LYS A 118 -17.34 4.09 -8.93
CA LYS A 118 -17.23 5.32 -8.14
C LYS A 118 -16.76 5.05 -6.70
N LYS A 119 -16.68 3.78 -6.31
CA LYS A 119 -16.19 3.33 -5.01
C LYS A 119 -15.20 2.17 -5.15
N PRO A 120 -14.15 2.10 -4.30
CA PRO A 120 -13.14 1.05 -4.37
C PRO A 120 -13.71 -0.35 -4.25
N GLY A 121 -13.03 -1.32 -4.86
CA GLY A 121 -13.35 -2.73 -4.71
C GLY A 121 -12.72 -3.60 -5.78
N ILE A 122 -13.04 -4.89 -5.71
CA ILE A 122 -12.46 -5.92 -6.58
C ILE A 122 -13.38 -6.19 -7.76
N HIS A 123 -12.78 -6.22 -8.94
CA HIS A 123 -13.39 -6.64 -10.19
C HIS A 123 -12.63 -7.85 -10.72
N GLU A 124 -13.31 -8.75 -11.41
CA GLU A 124 -12.70 -9.87 -12.12
C GLU A 124 -12.52 -9.49 -13.59
N ALA A 125 -11.30 -9.65 -14.11
CA ALA A 125 -10.97 -9.48 -15.52
C ALA A 125 -10.65 -10.84 -16.15
N TYR A 126 -11.28 -11.14 -17.28
CA TYR A 126 -11.01 -12.33 -18.08
C TYR A 126 -11.01 -11.99 -19.57
N TRP A 127 -10.27 -12.78 -20.34
CA TRP A 127 -10.17 -12.61 -21.79
C TRP A 127 -11.24 -13.45 -22.49
N ASP A 128 -12.03 -12.84 -23.38
CA ASP A 128 -13.08 -13.54 -24.14
C ASP A 128 -12.58 -14.13 -25.48
N GLY A 129 -11.30 -13.99 -25.78
CA GLY A 129 -10.70 -14.34 -27.07
C GLY A 129 -10.40 -13.13 -27.96
N ARG A 130 -10.98 -11.96 -27.67
CA ARG A 130 -10.83 -10.73 -28.46
C ARG A 130 -10.51 -9.50 -27.63
N GLN A 131 -11.06 -9.41 -26.42
CA GLN A 131 -10.92 -8.26 -25.53
C GLN A 131 -10.98 -8.70 -24.07
N TRP A 132 -10.54 -7.82 -23.17
CA TRP A 132 -10.79 -7.97 -21.75
C TRP A 132 -12.24 -7.66 -21.42
N ILE A 133 -12.85 -8.53 -20.62
CA ILE A 133 -14.17 -8.32 -20.04
C ILE A 133 -14.04 -8.24 -18.52
N VAL A 134 -14.64 -7.21 -17.94
CA VAL A 134 -14.60 -6.98 -16.49
C VAL A 134 -15.97 -7.20 -15.86
N ARG A 135 -15.99 -7.87 -14.70
CA ARG A 135 -17.19 -8.10 -13.88
C ARG A 135 -16.96 -7.59 -12.46
N SER A 136 -17.92 -6.83 -11.92
CA SER A 136 -17.87 -6.40 -10.50
C SER A 136 -18.14 -7.60 -9.58
N LYS A 137 -17.33 -7.74 -8.52
CA LYS A 137 -17.51 -8.77 -7.50
C LYS A 137 -18.13 -8.17 -6.25
N LYS A 138 -19.43 -8.45 -6.02
CA LYS A 138 -20.17 -7.96 -4.85
C LYS A 138 -19.58 -8.39 -3.50
N SER A 139 -18.86 -9.52 -3.45
CA SER A 139 -18.28 -10.05 -2.21
C SER A 139 -16.96 -9.38 -1.80
N GLY A 140 -16.34 -8.55 -2.64
CA GLY A 140 -15.02 -7.98 -2.37
C GLY A 140 -13.90 -9.01 -2.21
N GLU A 141 -14.13 -10.26 -2.62
CA GLU A 141 -13.20 -11.39 -2.48
C GLU A 141 -12.40 -11.66 -3.75
N VAL A 142 -11.15 -12.11 -3.58
CA VAL A 142 -10.30 -12.61 -4.66
C VAL A 142 -10.84 -13.93 -5.18
N THR A 143 -10.69 -14.16 -6.48
CA THR A 143 -11.04 -15.42 -7.13
C THR A 143 -10.20 -16.55 -6.54
N ASN A 144 -10.86 -17.63 -6.10
CA ASN A 144 -10.22 -18.71 -5.34
C ASN A 144 -9.45 -19.67 -6.26
N GLU A 145 -8.39 -19.16 -6.87
CA GLU A 145 -7.51 -19.87 -7.79
C GLU A 145 -6.07 -19.79 -7.29
N LYS A 146 -5.34 -20.90 -7.43
CA LYS A 146 -3.92 -20.93 -7.07
C LYS A 146 -3.13 -20.03 -8.00
N GLY A 147 -2.29 -19.18 -7.45
CA GLY A 147 -1.47 -18.27 -8.26
C GLY A 147 -2.23 -17.07 -8.79
N ARG A 148 -3.41 -16.76 -8.26
CA ARG A 148 -4.22 -15.63 -8.73
C ARG A 148 -3.47 -14.32 -8.58
N LEU A 149 -3.40 -13.55 -9.68
CA LEU A 149 -2.88 -12.20 -9.68
C LEU A 149 -4.00 -11.22 -9.33
N VAL A 150 -3.72 -10.31 -8.39
CA VAL A 150 -4.57 -9.17 -8.09
C VAL A 150 -3.81 -7.90 -8.43
N ALA A 151 -4.27 -7.19 -9.44
CA ALA A 151 -3.71 -5.93 -9.88
C ALA A 151 -4.32 -4.76 -9.09
N ILE A 152 -3.51 -3.96 -8.43
CA ILE A 152 -3.94 -2.72 -7.79
C ILE A 152 -3.79 -1.60 -8.81
N ALA A 153 -4.92 -1.20 -9.38
CA ALA A 153 -5.01 -0.25 -10.47
C ALA A 153 -4.61 1.17 -10.02
N ASP A 154 -4.09 1.94 -10.97
CA ASP A 154 -3.84 3.38 -10.80
C ASP A 154 -5.13 4.13 -10.42
N THR A 155 -4.99 5.12 -9.55
CA THR A 155 -6.07 6.01 -9.13
C THR A 155 -6.45 7.01 -10.24
N ASP A 156 -5.61 7.12 -11.27
CA ASP A 156 -5.77 8.02 -12.41
C ASP A 156 -6.58 7.50 -13.57
N TYR A 157 -7.05 6.25 -13.52
CA TYR A 157 -8.05 5.81 -14.47
C TYR A 157 -9.29 6.68 -14.31
N SER A 158 -9.43 7.63 -15.24
CA SER A 158 -10.46 8.64 -15.19
C SER A 158 -11.83 7.97 -15.09
N ASN A 159 -12.78 8.62 -14.40
CA ASN A 159 -14.18 8.17 -14.34
C ASN A 159 -14.86 8.00 -15.71
N SER A 160 -14.16 8.30 -16.82
CA SER A 160 -14.60 8.14 -18.20
C SER A 160 -13.97 6.94 -18.94
N MET A 161 -13.01 6.22 -18.36
CA MET A 161 -12.54 4.97 -18.97
C MET A 161 -13.54 3.86 -18.68
N GLU A 162 -13.92 3.12 -19.72
CA GLU A 162 -14.70 1.90 -19.56
C GLU A 162 -13.87 0.85 -18.82
N LEU A 163 -14.52 -0.02 -18.04
CA LEU A 163 -13.83 -1.04 -17.24
C LEU A 163 -12.91 -1.94 -18.07
N ASN A 164 -13.35 -2.28 -19.29
CA ASN A 164 -12.58 -3.12 -20.19
C ASN A 164 -11.29 -2.43 -20.64
N ASP A 165 -11.32 -1.12 -20.87
CA ASP A 165 -10.12 -0.34 -21.21
C ASP A 165 -9.16 -0.24 -20.01
N ILE A 166 -9.71 -0.17 -18.79
CA ILE A 166 -8.90 -0.22 -17.56
C ILE A 166 -8.21 -1.59 -17.46
N ALA A 167 -8.93 -2.67 -17.74
CA ALA A 167 -8.33 -4.01 -17.72
C ALA A 167 -7.23 -4.17 -18.78
N GLU A 168 -7.39 -3.63 -19.99
CA GLU A 168 -6.34 -3.64 -21.00
C GLU A 168 -5.11 -2.83 -20.53
N ALA A 169 -5.31 -1.63 -20.01
CA ALA A 169 -4.22 -0.79 -19.50
C ALA A 169 -3.47 -1.44 -18.34
N VAL A 170 -4.20 -2.02 -17.39
CA VAL A 170 -3.63 -2.75 -16.26
C VAL A 170 -2.91 -4.00 -16.75
N TYR A 171 -3.49 -4.75 -17.68
CA TYR A 171 -2.89 -5.94 -18.28
C TYR A 171 -1.50 -5.62 -18.87
N ASP A 172 -1.39 -4.55 -19.66
CA ASP A 172 -0.13 -4.14 -20.26
C ASP A 172 0.95 -3.92 -19.20
N GLN A 173 0.61 -3.29 -18.08
CA GLN A 173 1.55 -3.02 -17.00
C GLN A 173 1.89 -4.28 -16.19
N VAL A 174 0.90 -5.07 -15.77
CA VAL A 174 1.14 -6.25 -14.93
C VAL A 174 1.79 -7.40 -15.69
N SER A 175 1.65 -7.43 -17.02
CA SER A 175 2.39 -8.35 -17.90
C SER A 175 3.91 -8.14 -17.85
N GLU A 176 4.36 -6.99 -17.36
CA GLU A 176 5.79 -6.70 -17.15
C GLU A 176 6.38 -7.40 -15.93
N MET A 177 5.55 -8.02 -15.07
CA MET A 177 5.99 -8.74 -13.88
C MET A 177 6.80 -9.98 -14.27
N PRO A 178 8.02 -10.14 -13.71
CA PRO A 178 8.82 -11.34 -13.95
C PRO A 178 8.09 -12.61 -13.53
N GLY A 179 8.03 -13.61 -14.41
CA GLY A 179 7.41 -14.91 -14.12
C GLY A 179 5.92 -14.99 -14.45
N THR A 180 5.30 -13.90 -14.89
CA THR A 180 3.96 -13.90 -15.48
C THR A 180 4.08 -13.66 -16.97
N THR A 181 3.39 -14.45 -17.78
CA THR A 181 3.29 -14.22 -19.23
C THR A 181 1.94 -13.61 -19.58
N GLY A 182 1.89 -12.77 -20.62
CA GLY A 182 0.63 -12.25 -21.13
C GLY A 182 -0.36 -13.36 -21.50
N ASP A 183 0.14 -14.46 -22.07
CA ASP A 183 -0.67 -15.64 -22.40
C ASP A 183 -1.24 -16.33 -21.15
N GLN A 184 -0.48 -16.38 -20.06
CA GLN A 184 -0.97 -16.90 -18.79
C GLN A 184 -2.11 -16.03 -18.25
N LEU A 185 -1.95 -14.70 -18.27
CA LEU A 185 -3.01 -13.79 -17.84
C LEU A 185 -4.25 -13.91 -18.71
N LYS A 186 -4.11 -14.00 -20.03
CA LYS A 186 -5.25 -14.18 -20.93
C LYS A 186 -5.99 -15.49 -20.69
N ARG A 187 -5.27 -16.57 -20.35
CA ARG A 187 -5.90 -17.86 -20.06
C ARG A 187 -6.57 -17.90 -18.69
N ASP A 188 -5.88 -17.41 -17.66
CA ASP A 188 -6.30 -17.59 -16.26
C ASP A 188 -7.16 -16.40 -15.77
N GLY A 189 -7.06 -15.24 -16.43
CA GLY A 189 -7.63 -13.98 -15.95
C GLY A 189 -6.84 -13.40 -14.77
N PHE A 190 -7.31 -12.28 -14.25
CA PHE A 190 -6.78 -11.64 -13.04
C PHE A 190 -7.86 -10.81 -12.36
N ASP A 191 -7.65 -10.47 -11.09
CA ASP A 191 -8.55 -9.56 -10.39
C ASP A 191 -7.96 -8.15 -10.38
N ILE A 192 -8.81 -7.13 -10.42
CA ILE A 192 -8.44 -5.72 -10.40
C ILE A 192 -9.04 -5.09 -9.14
N HIS A 193 -8.17 -4.57 -8.27
CA HIS A 193 -8.58 -3.65 -7.21
C HIS A 193 -8.61 -2.24 -7.77
N LEU A 194 -9.81 -1.73 -8.06
CA LEU A 194 -9.99 -0.37 -8.53
C LEU A 194 -9.87 0.61 -7.37
N THR A 195 -9.20 1.73 -7.65
CA THR A 195 -8.87 2.76 -6.67
C THR A 195 -9.47 4.12 -7.08
N PRO A 196 -10.79 4.20 -7.34
CA PRO A 196 -11.38 5.41 -7.88
C PRO A 196 -11.22 6.57 -6.91
N ARG A 197 -10.76 7.71 -7.44
CA ARG A 197 -10.59 8.95 -6.68
C ARG A 197 -11.75 9.90 -6.96
N GLN A 198 -12.47 10.32 -5.92
CA GLN A 198 -13.50 11.35 -6.03
C GLN A 198 -12.84 12.73 -6.12
N GLY A 199 -12.77 13.28 -7.33
CA GLY A 199 -12.32 14.65 -7.55
C GLY A 199 -10.79 14.80 -7.47
N LYS A 200 -10.24 15.41 -8.52
CA LYS A 200 -8.80 15.54 -8.83
C LYS A 200 -8.18 14.21 -9.28
N THR A 201 -8.24 13.98 -10.59
CA THR A 201 -7.20 13.21 -11.29
C THR A 201 -5.83 13.70 -10.82
N LEU A 202 -4.88 12.82 -10.50
CA LEU A 202 -3.45 13.12 -10.46
C LEU A 202 -2.90 13.35 -11.87
N ARG A 203 -3.60 14.18 -12.65
CA ARG A 203 -2.95 14.99 -13.68
C ARG A 203 -2.07 16.00 -12.96
N GLY A 204 -0.92 15.52 -12.49
CA GLY A 204 0.02 16.26 -11.66
C GLY A 204 0.51 15.40 -10.52
N ASN A 205 1.73 14.89 -10.70
CA ASN A 205 2.58 14.21 -9.73
C ASN A 205 2.16 14.39 -8.28
N ILE A 206 2.02 13.27 -7.55
CA ILE A 206 2.21 13.31 -6.10
C ILE A 206 3.50 14.08 -5.79
N SER A 207 3.47 14.92 -4.77
CA SER A 207 4.68 15.63 -4.37
C SER A 207 5.74 14.62 -3.93
N LEU A 208 7.03 14.96 -4.11
CA LEU A 208 8.10 14.09 -3.63
C LEU A 208 7.99 13.80 -2.11
N LYS A 209 7.44 14.77 -1.36
CA LYS A 209 7.13 14.63 0.07
C LYS A 209 6.09 13.54 0.32
N GLU A 210 5.01 13.51 -0.46
CA GLU A 210 3.98 12.46 -0.37
C GLU A 210 4.52 11.11 -0.82
N ALA A 211 5.31 11.07 -1.91
CA ALA A 211 5.95 9.87 -2.41
C ALA A 211 6.88 9.19 -1.38
N ARG A 212 7.57 10.00 -0.56
CA ARG A 212 8.42 9.56 0.56
C ARG A 212 7.63 9.02 1.74
N HIS A 213 6.41 9.51 1.94
CA HIS A 213 5.57 9.17 3.09
C HIS A 213 4.20 8.67 2.62
N PRO A 214 4.14 7.53 1.90
CA PRO A 214 2.88 7.02 1.35
C PRO A 214 1.86 6.72 2.44
N LEU A 215 2.31 6.45 3.68
CA LEU A 215 1.45 6.15 4.82
C LEU A 215 0.68 7.37 5.36
N ASN A 216 1.01 8.59 4.92
CA ASN A 216 0.38 9.82 5.38
C ASN A 216 -0.69 10.35 4.39
N ILE A 217 -0.91 9.66 3.26
CA ILE A 217 -1.86 10.08 2.22
C ILE A 217 -3.26 9.63 2.63
N THR A 218 -4.14 10.57 2.94
CA THR A 218 -5.49 10.27 3.45
C THR A 218 -6.45 9.82 2.35
N ASP A 219 -6.27 10.30 1.14
CA ASP A 219 -7.20 10.09 0.02
C ASP A 219 -7.29 8.62 -0.42
N THR A 220 -6.29 7.81 -0.10
CA THR A 220 -6.23 6.39 -0.44
C THR A 220 -6.72 5.48 0.67
N ILE A 221 -7.05 6.01 1.86
CA ILE A 221 -7.35 5.18 3.03
C ILE A 221 -8.52 4.25 2.74
N GLU A 222 -9.69 4.76 2.29
CA GLU A 222 -10.86 3.91 2.02
C GLU A 222 -10.52 2.72 1.09
N SER A 223 -9.76 2.98 0.03
CA SER A 223 -9.30 1.96 -0.92
C SER A 223 -8.32 0.98 -0.31
N SER A 224 -7.36 1.46 0.48
CA SER A 224 -6.38 0.63 1.20
C SER A 224 -7.04 -0.27 2.24
N MET A 225 -8.11 0.21 2.87
CA MET A 225 -8.87 -0.54 3.87
C MET A 225 -9.71 -1.63 3.22
N ALA A 226 -10.33 -1.33 2.07
CA ALA A 226 -10.97 -2.34 1.24
C ALA A 226 -9.96 -3.41 0.81
N LEU A 227 -8.79 -3.00 0.29
CA LEU A 227 -7.74 -3.92 -0.14
C LEU A 227 -7.20 -4.78 1.00
N ALA A 228 -6.91 -4.19 2.15
CA ALA A 228 -6.39 -4.91 3.32
C ALA A 228 -7.39 -5.97 3.81
N LYS A 229 -8.69 -5.67 3.76
CA LYS A 229 -9.74 -6.65 4.06
C LYS A 229 -9.75 -7.78 3.03
N THR A 230 -9.64 -7.46 1.75
CA THR A 230 -9.52 -8.45 0.66
C THR A 230 -8.29 -9.36 0.87
N MET A 231 -7.14 -8.79 1.20
CA MET A 231 -5.90 -9.52 1.52
C MET A 231 -6.07 -10.45 2.73
N TYR A 232 -6.74 -9.99 3.79
CA TYR A 232 -7.05 -10.82 4.95
C TYR A 232 -7.99 -12.00 4.59
N ASN A 233 -9.00 -11.74 3.77
CA ASN A 233 -9.95 -12.76 3.33
C ASN A 233 -9.28 -13.82 2.43
N SER A 234 -8.30 -13.41 1.62
CA SER A 234 -7.57 -14.32 0.72
C SER A 234 -6.47 -15.15 1.41
N ARG A 235 -6.32 -15.07 2.74
CA ARG A 235 -5.26 -15.77 3.51
C ARG A 235 -5.19 -17.29 3.30
N LYS A 236 -6.28 -17.92 2.82
CA LYS A 236 -6.35 -19.36 2.52
C LYS A 236 -6.07 -19.69 1.05
N ILE A 237 -6.01 -18.68 0.17
CA ILE A 237 -5.81 -18.87 -1.26
C ILE A 237 -4.30 -19.01 -1.53
N PRO A 238 -3.84 -20.14 -2.09
CA PRO A 238 -2.42 -20.40 -2.29
C PRO A 238 -1.79 -19.48 -3.34
N SER A 239 -0.71 -18.80 -2.96
CA SER A 239 0.17 -18.07 -3.87
C SER A 239 -0.48 -16.87 -4.57
N VAL A 240 -1.29 -16.09 -3.85
CA VAL A 240 -1.81 -14.82 -4.40
C VAL A 240 -0.66 -13.82 -4.59
N THR A 241 -0.61 -13.18 -5.76
CA THR A 241 0.36 -12.13 -6.05
C THR A 241 -0.35 -10.77 -6.17
N TRP A 242 0.04 -9.84 -5.30
CA TRP A 242 -0.47 -8.47 -5.27
C TRP A 242 0.42 -7.57 -6.12
N CYS A 243 -0.04 -7.22 -7.31
CA CYS A 243 0.73 -6.43 -8.26
C CYS A 243 0.18 -5.01 -8.33
N SER A 244 0.88 -4.04 -7.74
CA SER A 244 0.46 -2.63 -7.87
C SER A 244 1.10 -1.97 -9.08
N GLU A 245 0.36 -1.11 -9.77
CA GLU A 245 0.93 -0.20 -10.76
C GLU A 245 0.89 1.25 -10.23
N ARG A 246 1.90 2.07 -10.59
CA ARG A 246 1.88 3.53 -10.41
C ARG A 246 1.38 3.97 -9.02
N HIS A 247 0.26 4.70 -8.92
CA HIS A 247 -0.30 5.14 -7.63
C HIS A 247 -0.90 4.02 -6.78
N GLY A 248 -1.26 2.88 -7.39
CA GLY A 248 -1.66 1.67 -6.67
C GLY A 248 -0.62 1.20 -5.66
N SER A 249 0.67 1.59 -5.82
CA SER A 249 1.73 1.26 -4.86
C SER A 249 1.51 1.92 -3.50
N ILE A 250 0.88 3.11 -3.44
CA ILE A 250 0.47 3.77 -2.19
C ILE A 250 -0.60 2.93 -1.50
N VAL A 251 -1.63 2.54 -2.27
CA VAL A 251 -2.78 1.79 -1.78
C VAL A 251 -2.34 0.46 -1.19
N LEU A 252 -1.49 -0.28 -1.92
CA LEU A 252 -0.91 -1.54 -1.49
C LEU A 252 -0.06 -1.38 -0.23
N THR A 253 0.80 -0.35 -0.18
CA THR A 253 1.67 -0.10 0.98
C THR A 253 0.86 0.20 2.25
N GLN A 254 -0.16 1.03 2.14
CA GLN A 254 -1.07 1.32 3.25
C GLN A 254 -1.90 0.10 3.67
N ALA A 255 -2.35 -0.71 2.71
CA ALA A 255 -3.09 -1.94 3.02
C ALA A 255 -2.23 -2.93 3.82
N MET A 256 -0.97 -3.13 3.41
CA MET A 256 -0.01 -3.94 4.16
C MET A 256 0.26 -3.38 5.55
N LYS A 257 0.37 -2.05 5.69
CA LYS A 257 0.49 -1.40 7.01
C LYS A 257 -0.72 -1.70 7.89
N ALA A 258 -1.94 -1.58 7.35
CA ALA A 258 -3.15 -1.83 8.12
C ALA A 258 -3.16 -3.25 8.66
N LEU A 259 -2.79 -4.25 7.85
CA LEU A 259 -2.61 -5.63 8.31
C LEU A 259 -1.49 -5.76 9.36
N ALA A 260 -0.35 -5.12 9.15
CA ALA A 260 0.78 -5.16 10.07
C ALA A 260 0.43 -4.59 11.45
N ASP A 261 -0.34 -3.51 11.50
CA ASP A 261 -0.77 -2.87 12.73
C ASP A 261 -1.79 -3.72 13.50
N THR A 262 -2.54 -4.58 12.80
CA THR A 262 -3.38 -5.61 13.45
C THR A 262 -2.60 -6.82 13.97
N GLY A 263 -1.28 -6.86 13.80
CA GLY A 263 -0.47 -8.03 14.15
C GLY A 263 -0.72 -9.25 13.26
N PHE A 264 -1.49 -9.10 12.18
CA PHE A 264 -1.80 -10.18 11.26
C PHE A 264 -0.60 -10.50 10.36
N LYS A 265 -0.45 -11.78 10.01
CA LYS A 265 0.67 -12.29 9.21
C LYS A 265 0.15 -13.15 8.05
N LEU A 266 0.62 -12.88 6.84
CA LEU A 266 0.30 -13.57 5.59
C LEU A 266 1.36 -14.63 5.18
N GLY A 267 2.34 -14.89 6.05
CA GLY A 267 3.37 -15.90 5.77
C GLY A 267 2.93 -17.34 6.02
N LYS A 268 3.57 -18.29 5.31
CA LYS A 268 3.41 -19.74 5.56
C LYS A 268 3.63 -20.12 7.02
N ASP A 269 4.58 -19.45 7.67
CA ASP A 269 4.94 -19.67 9.07
C ASP A 269 3.80 -19.35 10.04
N SER A 270 2.75 -18.69 9.59
CA SER A 270 1.56 -18.35 10.38
C SER A 270 0.34 -19.22 10.05
N GLY A 271 0.53 -20.35 9.35
CA GLY A 271 -0.54 -21.27 8.95
C GLY A 271 -1.41 -20.75 7.78
N ASN A 272 -1.01 -19.64 7.15
CA ASN A 272 -1.67 -19.05 6.00
C ASN A 272 -0.98 -19.48 4.69
N ALA A 273 -1.69 -19.33 3.58
CA ALA A 273 -1.08 -19.46 2.27
C ALA A 273 -0.01 -18.37 2.04
N SER A 274 1.09 -18.75 1.38
CA SER A 274 2.10 -17.78 0.93
C SER A 274 1.46 -16.77 -0.03
N GLN A 275 1.77 -15.50 0.17
CA GLN A 275 1.38 -14.41 -0.70
C GLN A 275 2.61 -13.53 -0.98
N SER A 276 2.68 -13.00 -2.19
CA SER A 276 3.78 -12.13 -2.64
C SER A 276 3.25 -10.80 -3.15
N PHE A 277 4.15 -9.83 -3.32
CA PHE A 277 3.79 -8.56 -3.94
C PHE A 277 4.81 -8.14 -5.00
N PHE A 278 4.35 -7.32 -5.95
CA PHE A 278 5.17 -6.70 -6.98
C PHE A 278 4.71 -5.26 -7.23
N MET A 279 5.66 -4.38 -7.55
CA MET A 279 5.40 -2.97 -7.83
C MET A 279 5.88 -2.59 -9.23
N VAL A 280 4.95 -2.33 -10.15
CA VAL A 280 5.24 -1.81 -11.49
C VAL A 280 5.21 -0.29 -11.47
N TRP A 281 6.30 0.33 -11.87
CA TRP A 281 6.48 1.78 -11.95
C TRP A 281 5.97 2.52 -10.71
N PRO A 282 6.40 2.14 -9.49
CA PRO A 282 5.80 2.65 -8.25
C PRO A 282 5.96 4.17 -8.13
N TYR A 283 4.88 4.82 -7.72
CA TYR A 283 4.89 6.24 -7.38
C TYR A 283 5.07 6.45 -5.86
N SER A 284 5.17 5.39 -5.05
CA SER A 284 5.61 5.52 -3.65
C SER A 284 6.99 4.94 -3.44
N ASN A 285 7.64 5.32 -2.33
CA ASN A 285 8.87 4.68 -1.88
C ASN A 285 8.70 3.15 -1.77
N PRO A 286 9.38 2.34 -2.61
CA PRO A 286 9.22 0.88 -2.55
C PRO A 286 9.77 0.27 -1.27
N ASP A 287 10.74 0.93 -0.61
CA ASP A 287 11.31 0.44 0.64
C ASP A 287 10.26 0.39 1.76
N VAL A 288 9.36 1.38 1.81
CA VAL A 288 8.27 1.39 2.79
C VAL A 288 7.34 0.21 2.55
N GLY A 289 7.05 -0.11 1.28
CA GLY A 289 6.29 -1.31 0.91
C GLY A 289 6.97 -2.61 1.36
N VAL A 290 8.27 -2.76 1.10
CA VAL A 290 9.08 -3.91 1.55
C VAL A 290 9.07 -4.02 3.06
N GLU A 291 9.16 -2.90 3.79
CA GLU A 291 9.07 -2.88 5.25
C GLU A 291 7.75 -3.50 5.74
N GLN A 292 6.62 -3.03 5.21
CA GLN A 292 5.31 -3.51 5.62
C GLN A 292 5.10 -4.97 5.23
N ALA A 293 5.56 -5.39 4.05
CA ALA A 293 5.51 -6.78 3.61
C ALA A 293 6.24 -7.72 4.58
N PHE A 294 7.41 -7.31 5.10
CA PHE A 294 8.13 -8.10 6.10
C PHE A 294 7.44 -8.14 7.46
N ARG A 295 6.83 -7.03 7.89
CA ARG A 295 6.04 -7.00 9.13
C ARG A 295 4.89 -8.03 9.10
N ILE A 296 4.26 -8.23 7.94
CA ILE A 296 3.21 -9.23 7.72
C ILE A 296 3.71 -10.56 7.16
N LYS A 297 5.02 -10.79 7.10
CA LYS A 297 5.62 -12.05 6.62
C LYS A 297 5.21 -12.48 5.21
N MET A 298 4.95 -11.52 4.31
CA MET A 298 4.77 -11.81 2.89
C MET A 298 6.10 -12.20 2.22
N ASP A 299 6.02 -12.97 1.15
CA ASP A 299 7.17 -13.35 0.34
C ASP A 299 7.61 -12.17 -0.54
N VAL A 300 8.85 -11.72 -0.33
CA VAL A 300 9.44 -10.60 -1.09
C VAL A 300 10.47 -11.14 -2.09
N ASP A 301 10.14 -11.09 -3.37
CA ASP A 301 11.07 -11.50 -4.43
C ASP A 301 12.27 -10.53 -4.52
N ARG A 302 13.40 -11.01 -5.04
CA ARG A 302 14.53 -10.16 -5.42
C ARG A 302 14.09 -9.08 -6.42
N LYS A 303 13.25 -9.44 -7.39
CA LYS A 303 12.67 -8.56 -8.40
C LYS A 303 11.27 -8.10 -7.97
N TYR A 304 11.08 -7.65 -6.73
CA TYR A 304 9.80 -7.14 -6.22
C TYR A 304 9.29 -5.84 -6.88
N LYS A 305 10.12 -5.18 -7.70
CA LYS A 305 9.74 -3.95 -8.39
C LYS A 305 10.30 -3.90 -9.81
N LYS A 306 9.63 -3.13 -10.66
CA LYS A 306 10.15 -2.62 -11.94
C LYS A 306 9.97 -1.11 -11.95
N ALA A 307 11.06 -0.38 -12.16
CA ALA A 307 11.04 1.08 -12.22
C ALA A 307 11.97 1.57 -13.33
N HIS A 308 11.70 2.78 -13.85
CA HIS A 308 12.60 3.39 -14.82
C HIS A 308 13.93 3.69 -14.13
N VAL A 309 15.05 3.54 -14.84
CA VAL A 309 16.37 3.86 -14.30
C VAL A 309 16.44 5.32 -13.80
N LEU A 310 15.67 6.21 -14.44
CA LEU A 310 15.56 7.62 -14.07
C LEU A 310 14.43 7.95 -13.07
N SER A 311 13.65 6.96 -12.63
CA SER A 311 12.60 7.20 -11.63
C SER A 311 13.21 7.37 -10.25
N TYR A 312 13.34 8.62 -9.77
CA TYR A 312 13.86 8.89 -8.43
C TYR A 312 13.05 8.16 -7.36
N VAL A 313 11.72 8.28 -7.41
CA VAL A 313 10.82 7.68 -6.42
C VAL A 313 10.87 6.17 -6.48
N GLY A 314 10.81 5.58 -7.67
CA GLY A 314 10.85 4.12 -7.82
C GLY A 314 12.19 3.48 -7.48
N ASN A 315 13.28 4.26 -7.42
CA ASN A 315 14.62 3.81 -7.00
C ASN A 315 15.04 4.33 -5.62
N MET A 316 14.14 5.00 -4.92
CA MET A 316 14.41 5.57 -3.59
C MET A 316 14.69 4.44 -2.58
N ASP A 317 15.64 4.71 -1.67
CA ASP A 317 15.99 3.83 -0.55
C ASP A 317 16.34 2.37 -0.94
N GLU A 318 16.77 2.11 -2.18
CA GLU A 318 17.04 0.76 -2.67
C GLU A 318 18.14 0.03 -1.88
N LEU A 319 19.15 0.75 -1.37
CA LEU A 319 20.14 0.19 -0.45
C LEU A 319 19.51 -0.28 0.87
N LYS A 320 18.55 0.46 1.42
CA LYS A 320 17.83 0.05 2.63
C LYS A 320 17.03 -1.21 2.36
N SER A 321 16.35 -1.30 1.22
CA SER A 321 15.61 -2.50 0.82
C SER A 321 16.53 -3.71 0.65
N ILE A 322 17.70 -3.54 0.04
CA ILE A 322 18.72 -4.60 -0.07
C ILE A 322 19.21 -5.05 1.31
N ASN A 323 19.49 -4.11 2.22
CA ASN A 323 19.97 -4.42 3.57
C ASN A 323 18.90 -5.13 4.40
N ARG A 324 17.65 -4.65 4.36
CA ARG A 324 16.53 -5.28 5.07
C ARG A 324 16.31 -6.73 4.60
N ARG A 325 16.38 -6.97 3.28
CA ARG A 325 16.32 -8.34 2.72
C ARG A 325 17.50 -9.21 3.16
N LEU A 326 18.69 -8.64 3.33
CA LEU A 326 19.85 -9.35 3.86
C LEU A 326 19.69 -9.71 5.35
N GLU A 327 19.09 -8.83 6.14
CA GLU A 327 18.81 -9.04 7.56
C GLU A 327 17.75 -10.14 7.75
N GLU A 328 16.67 -10.07 6.98
CA GLU A 328 15.57 -11.04 6.99
C GLU A 328 15.97 -12.42 6.41
N ARG A 329 17.13 -12.55 5.75
CA ARG A 329 17.73 -13.85 5.40
C ARG A 329 17.86 -14.75 6.63
N LYS A 330 18.15 -14.18 7.80
CA LYS A 330 18.30 -14.93 9.06
C LYS A 330 16.99 -15.62 9.48
N ASN A 331 15.85 -15.18 8.94
CA ASN A 331 14.51 -15.67 9.25
C ASN A 331 13.96 -16.62 8.17
N GLY A 332 14.80 -17.19 7.29
CA GLY A 332 14.39 -18.24 6.34
C GLY A 332 14.20 -17.80 4.88
N HIS A 333 14.41 -16.52 4.54
CA HIS A 333 14.31 -16.04 3.16
C HIS A 333 15.57 -16.34 2.30
N SER A 334 15.37 -16.76 1.04
CA SER A 334 16.40 -17.19 0.07
C SER A 334 17.22 -16.05 -0.58
N TYR A 335 17.48 -14.97 0.17
CA TYR A 335 18.26 -13.84 -0.31
C TYR A 335 19.74 -13.99 0.07
N SER A 336 20.59 -14.35 -0.90
CA SER A 336 22.01 -14.63 -0.65
C SER A 336 22.87 -13.36 -0.64
N LYS A 337 24.01 -13.41 0.06
CA LYS A 337 25.03 -12.33 0.04
C LYS A 337 25.47 -11.98 -1.39
N LEU A 338 25.58 -12.99 -2.27
CA LEU A 338 25.93 -12.80 -3.68
C LEU A 338 24.85 -12.03 -4.44
N LYS A 339 23.56 -12.36 -4.23
CA LYS A 339 22.43 -11.62 -4.83
C LYS A 339 22.45 -10.16 -4.38
N ALA A 340 22.68 -9.90 -3.09
CA ALA A 340 22.77 -8.54 -2.57
C ALA A 340 23.94 -7.75 -3.13
N TRP A 341 25.11 -8.38 -3.32
CA TRP A 341 26.25 -7.75 -3.97
C TRP A 341 25.93 -7.38 -5.42
N MET A 342 25.31 -8.29 -6.19
CA MET A 342 24.88 -8.01 -7.56
C MET A 342 23.86 -6.86 -7.64
N ASP A 343 22.92 -6.78 -6.71
CA ASP A 343 21.92 -5.71 -6.66
C ASP A 343 22.57 -4.36 -6.34
N ARG A 344 23.50 -4.31 -5.36
CA ARG A 344 24.28 -3.10 -5.06
C ARG A 344 25.13 -2.64 -6.25
N TYR A 345 25.74 -3.58 -6.96
CA TYR A 345 26.52 -3.28 -8.16
C TYR A 345 25.65 -2.73 -9.30
N THR A 346 24.44 -3.29 -9.48
CA THR A 346 23.47 -2.80 -10.45
C THR A 346 23.05 -1.37 -10.10
N LEU A 347 22.72 -1.11 -8.84
CA LEU A 347 22.39 0.23 -8.35
C LEU A 347 23.54 1.22 -8.57
N TYR A 348 24.78 0.82 -8.28
CA TYR A 348 25.97 1.63 -8.55
C TYR A 348 26.10 1.98 -10.05
N LYS A 349 25.93 1.00 -10.94
CA LYS A 349 26.00 1.19 -12.39
C LYS A 349 24.92 2.12 -12.94
N THR A 350 23.75 2.17 -12.32
CA THR A 350 22.63 3.01 -12.77
C THR A 350 22.81 4.52 -12.51
N GLY A 351 23.94 4.97 -11.96
CA GLY A 351 24.26 6.38 -11.72
C GLY A 351 23.55 6.99 -10.50
N TYR A 352 22.34 6.53 -10.17
CA TYR A 352 21.64 6.90 -8.94
C TYR A 352 22.29 6.33 -7.68
N GLY A 353 22.99 5.19 -7.74
CA GLY A 353 23.73 4.66 -6.60
C GLY A 353 24.73 5.65 -5.99
N ALA A 354 25.36 6.48 -6.83
CA ALA A 354 26.28 7.53 -6.37
C ALA A 354 25.54 8.73 -5.71
N ALA A 355 24.36 9.11 -6.21
CA ALA A 355 23.56 10.21 -5.66
C ALA A 355 22.74 9.80 -4.42
N SER A 356 22.20 8.57 -4.37
CA SER A 356 21.50 8.03 -3.21
C SER A 356 22.44 7.79 -2.03
N LEU A 357 23.72 7.49 -2.30
CA LEU A 357 24.77 7.43 -1.28
C LEU A 357 25.11 8.80 -0.66
N LEU A 358 24.80 9.89 -1.36
CA LEU A 358 25.04 11.26 -0.89
C LEU A 358 23.80 11.89 -0.23
N VAL A 359 22.59 11.46 -0.62
CA VAL A 359 21.31 12.04 -0.16
C VAL A 359 20.65 11.20 0.95
N GLY A 360 20.83 9.87 0.95
CA GLY A 360 20.43 9.01 2.06
C GLY A 360 21.59 8.89 3.02
N GLY A 361 21.57 9.62 4.14
CA GLY A 361 22.63 9.72 5.15
C GLY A 361 23.02 8.44 5.89
N THR A 362 23.24 7.33 5.18
CA THR A 362 23.95 6.16 5.68
C THR A 362 25.39 6.28 5.24
N THR A 363 26.23 6.79 6.14
CA THR A 363 27.67 6.53 6.11
C THR A 363 27.88 5.04 5.87
N ILE A 364 28.50 4.66 4.75
CA ILE A 364 29.06 3.32 4.61
C ILE A 364 30.27 3.26 5.54
N ALA A 365 30.02 3.08 6.83
CA ALA A 365 30.99 2.47 7.72
C ALA A 365 30.72 0.97 7.68
N THR A 366 31.77 0.17 7.47
CA THR A 366 31.82 -1.30 7.45
C THR A 366 31.44 -2.02 6.14
N VAL A 367 32.34 -1.95 5.16
CA VAL A 367 32.76 -3.16 4.43
C VAL A 367 34.18 -3.48 4.88
N GLY A 368 34.28 -4.03 6.10
CA GLY A 368 35.54 -4.45 6.71
C GLY A 368 35.38 -5.85 7.26
N ALA A 369 35.30 -6.84 6.38
CA ALA A 369 35.60 -8.25 6.65
C ALA A 369 35.36 -9.04 5.37
N MET A 370 36.33 -9.03 4.45
CA MET A 370 36.81 -10.23 3.77
C MET A 370 38.16 -9.90 3.11
N ALA A 371 39.15 -10.73 3.45
CA ALA A 371 40.49 -10.86 2.88
C ALA A 371 41.50 -9.75 3.20
N GLY A 372 42.56 -10.15 3.91
CA GLY A 372 43.80 -9.39 4.03
C GLY A 372 44.62 -9.40 2.74
N ALA A 373 45.77 -8.73 2.83
CA ALA A 373 46.82 -8.52 1.84
C ALA A 373 46.67 -7.26 0.95
N THR A 374 47.42 -6.23 1.36
CA THR A 374 48.18 -5.23 0.60
C THR A 374 47.86 -5.00 -0.88
N VAL A 375 47.51 -3.75 -1.18
CA VAL A 375 47.20 -3.19 -2.50
C VAL A 375 48.49 -2.68 -3.19
N THR A 376 48.75 -3.13 -4.42
CA THR A 376 49.52 -2.35 -5.40
C THR A 376 49.04 -2.58 -6.84
N ALA A 377 48.85 -1.44 -7.51
CA ALA A 377 48.89 -1.17 -8.96
C ALA A 377 47.73 -1.61 -9.88
N ILE A 378 47.42 -0.69 -10.79
CA ILE A 378 46.30 -0.61 -11.73
C ILE A 378 46.82 -0.95 -13.14
N ALA A 379 46.18 -1.87 -13.87
CA ALA A 379 46.17 -1.92 -15.34
C ALA A 379 45.14 -2.95 -15.89
N PRO A 380 44.69 -2.80 -17.15
CA PRO A 380 43.36 -3.23 -17.60
C PRO A 380 43.36 -4.59 -18.30
N ALA A 381 42.50 -5.51 -17.88
CA ALA A 381 42.08 -6.64 -18.70
C ALA A 381 40.76 -7.22 -18.18
N VAL A 382 39.92 -7.64 -19.11
CA VAL A 382 38.66 -8.33 -18.87
C VAL A 382 38.90 -9.54 -17.96
N GLY A 383 38.22 -9.56 -16.81
CA GLY A 383 38.06 -10.75 -15.98
C GLY A 383 39.02 -10.87 -14.79
N THR A 384 38.73 -10.15 -13.69
CA THR A 384 38.87 -10.74 -12.35
C THR A 384 38.07 -9.94 -11.33
N PHE A 385 37.45 -10.69 -10.42
CA PHE A 385 36.76 -10.24 -9.22
C PHE A 385 37.71 -9.45 -8.29
N LEU A 386 37.13 -8.53 -7.50
CA LEU A 386 37.74 -7.82 -6.35
C LEU A 386 38.77 -6.73 -6.68
N ALA A 387 38.29 -5.54 -7.05
CA ALA A 387 38.88 -4.28 -6.59
C ALA A 387 37.91 -3.13 -6.91
N ILE A 388 37.71 -2.26 -5.94
CA ILE A 388 37.69 -0.78 -6.05
C ILE A 388 36.97 -0.29 -4.78
N ALA A 389 37.77 -0.06 -3.75
CA ALA A 389 37.50 0.98 -2.77
C ALA A 389 38.05 2.29 -3.35
N VAL A 390 37.21 3.32 -3.47
CA VAL A 390 37.66 4.71 -3.57
C VAL A 390 37.02 5.46 -2.40
N PRO A 391 37.82 6.10 -1.53
CA PRO A 391 37.29 6.93 -0.45
C PRO A 391 36.92 8.30 -1.02
N VAL A 392 35.69 8.76 -0.76
CA VAL A 392 35.38 10.19 -0.78
C VAL A 392 34.80 10.55 0.57
N ILE A 393 35.70 10.90 1.49
CA ILE A 393 35.40 11.72 2.66
C ILE A 393 36.04 13.07 2.36
N VAL A 394 35.22 14.12 2.24
CA VAL A 394 35.41 15.50 2.74
C VAL A 394 34.42 16.38 1.99
N ALA A 395 33.31 16.72 2.67
CA ALA A 395 32.52 17.97 2.56
C ALA A 395 31.09 17.75 3.11
N GLN A 396 30.97 17.18 4.31
CA GLN A 396 29.71 17.17 5.05
C GLN A 396 29.68 18.36 5.99
N GLU A 397 28.99 19.43 5.55
CA GLU A 397 28.29 20.38 6.43
C GLU A 397 27.42 21.37 5.64
N LYS A 398 27.62 21.49 4.32
CA LYS A 398 26.77 22.33 3.44
C LYS A 398 25.79 21.58 2.52
N ALA A 399 25.82 20.24 2.49
CA ALA A 399 25.07 19.43 1.51
C ALA A 399 23.55 19.28 1.79
N LEU A 400 23.08 19.55 3.02
CA LEU A 400 21.66 19.35 3.36
C LEU A 400 20.73 20.41 2.75
N LYS A 401 21.24 21.62 2.45
CA LYS A 401 20.46 22.68 1.76
C LYS A 401 20.55 22.59 0.24
N THR A 402 21.48 21.78 -0.29
CA THR A 402 21.74 21.67 -1.73
C THR A 402 20.98 20.54 -2.41
N ALA A 403 20.52 19.51 -1.69
CA ALA A 403 19.82 18.38 -2.31
C ALA A 403 18.41 18.76 -2.83
N ASP A 404 17.63 19.51 -2.05
CA ASP A 404 16.31 19.99 -2.49
C ASP A 404 16.43 21.03 -3.62
N SER A 405 17.50 21.82 -3.62
CA SER A 405 17.79 22.80 -4.68
C SER A 405 18.40 22.16 -5.93
N LEU A 406 19.21 21.11 -5.84
CA LEU A 406 19.69 20.34 -7.01
C LEU A 406 18.53 19.63 -7.73
N VAL A 407 17.59 19.07 -6.97
CA VAL A 407 16.41 18.40 -7.53
C VAL A 407 15.49 19.40 -8.22
N GLN A 408 15.31 20.61 -7.67
CA GLN A 408 14.59 21.70 -8.35
C GLN A 408 15.36 22.28 -9.55
N PHE A 409 16.70 22.27 -9.52
CA PHE A 409 17.55 22.81 -10.59
C PHE A 409 17.70 21.86 -11.78
N ILE A 410 17.71 20.55 -11.55
CA ILE A 410 17.81 19.51 -12.60
C ILE A 410 16.42 19.13 -13.17
N SER A 411 15.34 19.35 -12.41
CA SER A 411 13.98 18.92 -12.77
C SER A 411 12.93 20.03 -13.06
N PRO A 412 13.22 21.17 -13.71
CA PRO A 412 12.12 21.98 -14.26
C PRO A 412 11.55 21.40 -15.57
N GLY A 413 12.33 20.57 -16.30
CA GLY A 413 12.07 20.28 -17.71
C GLY A 413 11.49 18.90 -18.06
N PHE A 414 11.66 17.87 -17.23
CA PHE A 414 11.32 16.49 -17.61
C PHE A 414 9.87 16.06 -17.34
N HIS A 415 9.07 16.92 -16.68
CA HIS A 415 7.62 16.72 -16.55
C HIS A 415 6.78 17.35 -17.68
N LYS A 416 7.41 18.01 -18.67
CA LYS A 416 6.68 18.72 -19.73
C LYS A 416 6.68 18.07 -21.11
N LYS A 417 7.27 16.88 -21.28
CA LYS A 417 7.50 16.32 -22.63
C LYS A 417 6.93 14.92 -22.86
N HIS A 418 5.67 14.70 -22.50
CA HIS A 418 4.81 13.67 -23.13
C HIS A 418 3.35 14.14 -23.20
N ILE A 419 3.13 15.36 -23.71
CA ILE A 419 1.82 15.76 -24.25
C ILE A 419 2.02 15.92 -25.76
N GLY A 420 1.23 15.16 -26.49
CA GLY A 420 1.32 15.03 -27.94
C GLY A 420 1.18 16.36 -28.65
N ASN A 421 2.10 16.61 -29.58
CA ASN A 421 1.76 17.40 -30.75
C ASN A 421 0.80 16.57 -31.60
N LYS A 422 -0.47 16.98 -31.63
CA LYS A 422 -1.28 16.87 -32.85
C LYS A 422 -1.82 18.26 -33.14
N LYS A 423 -1.44 18.75 -34.32
CA LYS A 423 -2.22 19.76 -35.05
C LYS A 423 -3.59 19.19 -35.39
#